data_AF-A0A1G0LWD5-F1
#
_entry.id   AF-A0A1G0LWD5-F1
#
_cell.length_a   1.000
_cell.length_b   1.000
_cell.length_c   1.000
_cell.angle_alpha   90.00
_cell.angle_beta   90.00
_cell.angle_gamma   90.00
#
_symmetry.space_group_name_H-M   'P 1'
#
loop_
_entity.id
_entity.type
_entity.pdbx_description
1 polymer ?
#
loop_
_entity_poly.entity_id
_entity_poly.type
_entity_poly.pdbx_seq_one_letter_code
_entity_poly.pdbx_strand_id
1 'polypeptide(L)'
;MPIGAFINAVPMPVFMVIHTVAFLIGATFAVKAKGAGEGGLAAAFGLFAVAELLYLSYHLDWTVILFAHTLAEVCDLLAFVLVFATASSKLFARATAAR
;
A
#
# COMPACT_ATOMS: atom_id res chain seq x y z
N MET A 1 5.11 -11.01 -24.51
CA MET A 1 4.90 -9.58 -24.86
C MET A 1 6.20 -8.84 -24.53
N PRO A 2 6.79 -8.04 -25.43
CA PRO A 2 8.13 -7.46 -25.24
C PRO A 2 8.20 -6.33 -24.19
N ILE A 3 7.10 -5.60 -23.97
CA ILE A 3 7.04 -4.57 -22.94
C ILE A 3 6.99 -5.23 -21.55
N GLY A 4 7.90 -4.84 -20.68
CA GLY A 4 7.97 -5.36 -19.30
C GLY A 4 8.72 -6.69 -19.16
N ALA A 5 9.16 -7.33 -20.24
CA ALA A 5 9.88 -8.61 -20.16
C ALA A 5 11.17 -8.55 -19.32
N PHE A 6 11.77 -7.35 -19.20
CA PHE A 6 12.94 -7.10 -18.36
C PHE A 6 12.69 -7.42 -16.87
N ILE A 7 11.43 -7.36 -16.41
CA ILE A 7 11.07 -7.65 -15.01
C ILE A 7 11.45 -9.08 -14.62
N ASN A 8 11.42 -10.02 -15.57
CA ASN A 8 11.78 -11.42 -15.35
C ASN A 8 13.29 -11.63 -15.18
N ALA A 9 14.10 -10.64 -15.55
CA ALA A 9 15.56 -10.67 -15.34
C ALA A 9 15.96 -10.05 -13.99
N VAL A 10 15.02 -9.44 -13.26
CA VAL A 10 15.29 -8.82 -11.96
C VAL A 10 15.40 -9.92 -10.90
N PRO A 11 16.50 -9.99 -10.13
CA PRO A 11 16.66 -10.98 -9.07
C PRO A 11 15.61 -10.81 -7.96
N MET A 12 15.10 -11.92 -7.42
CA MET A 12 14.15 -11.92 -6.30
C MET A 12 14.56 -11.00 -5.12
N PRO A 13 15.84 -10.96 -4.67
CA PRO A 13 16.25 -10.06 -3.59
C PRO A 13 15.97 -8.58 -3.84
N VAL A 14 15.90 -8.14 -5.11
CA VAL A 14 15.56 -6.76 -5.45
C VAL A 14 14.11 -6.47 -5.09
N PHE A 15 13.17 -7.38 -5.42
CA PHE A 15 11.77 -7.25 -5.04
C PHE A 15 11.60 -7.24 -3.52
N MET A 16 12.34 -8.09 -2.81
CA MET A 16 12.34 -8.11 -1.34
C MET A 16 12.74 -6.75 -0.74
N VAL A 17 13.78 -6.11 -1.28
CA VAL A 17 14.20 -4.78 -0.83
C VAL A 17 13.12 -3.74 -1.13
N ILE A 18 12.55 -3.76 -2.33
CA ILE A 18 11.49 -2.81 -2.73
C ILE A 18 10.29 -2.92 -1.77
N HIS A 19 9.76 -4.12 -1.56
CA HIS A 19 8.60 -4.33 -0.69
C HIS A 19 8.93 -4.04 0.78
N THR A 20 10.15 -4.32 1.24
CA THR A 20 10.58 -3.95 2.59
C THR A 20 10.61 -2.43 2.77
N VAL A 21 11.17 -1.69 1.80
CA VAL A 21 11.22 -0.22 1.86
C VAL A 21 9.80 0.36 1.78
N ALA A 22 8.96 -0.14 0.88
CA ALA A 22 7.57 0.26 0.74
C ALA A 22 6.78 0.01 2.04
N PHE A 23 6.95 -1.16 2.66
CA PHE A 23 6.37 -1.49 3.97
C PHE A 23 6.76 -0.45 5.02
N LEU A 24 8.06 -0.13 5.14
CA LEU A 24 8.55 0.85 6.11
C LEU A 24 7.97 2.25 5.87
N ILE A 25 7.83 2.65 4.61
CA ILE A 25 7.20 3.92 4.22
C ILE A 25 5.73 3.92 4.65
N GLY A 26 4.97 2.88 4.30
CA GLY A 26 3.57 2.71 4.67
C GLY A 26 3.35 2.72 6.18
N ALA A 27 4.11 1.91 6.91
CA ALA A 27 4.03 1.82 8.37
C ALA A 27 4.36 3.16 9.03
N THR A 28 5.40 3.85 8.57
CA THR A 28 5.79 5.16 9.09
C THR A 28 4.70 6.20 8.87
N PHE A 29 4.13 6.27 7.67
CA PHE A 29 3.06 7.22 7.38
C PHE A 29 1.75 6.86 8.09
N ALA A 30 1.45 5.57 8.29
CA ALA A 30 0.30 5.14 9.09
C ALA A 30 0.39 5.67 10.53
N VAL A 31 1.56 5.52 11.16
CA VAL A 31 1.82 6.03 12.52
C VAL A 31 1.72 7.55 12.57
N LYS A 32 2.35 8.25 11.61
CA LYS A 32 2.32 9.72 11.54
C LYS A 32 0.90 10.25 11.31
N ALA A 33 0.15 9.67 10.38
CA ALA A 33 -1.23 10.05 10.10
C ALA A 33 -2.12 9.82 11.32
N LYS A 34 -1.98 8.67 12.00
CA LYS A 34 -2.72 8.39 13.24
C LYS A 34 -2.43 9.43 14.31
N GLY A 35 -1.15 9.78 14.52
CA GLY A 35 -0.73 10.80 15.47
C GLY A 35 -1.25 12.21 15.14
N ALA A 36 -1.51 12.50 13.87
CA ALA A 36 -2.10 13.76 13.41
C ALA A 36 -3.64 13.78 13.44
N GLY A 37 -4.30 12.72 13.96
CA GLY A 37 -5.76 12.60 13.93
C GLY A 37 -6.34 12.25 12.56
N GLU A 38 -5.50 11.88 11.60
CA GLU A 38 -5.86 11.62 10.20
C GLU A 38 -6.24 10.15 9.99
N GLY A 39 -7.32 9.71 10.64
CA GLY A 39 -7.73 8.31 10.69
C GLY A 39 -7.89 7.62 9.32
N GLY A 40 -8.48 8.32 8.34
CA GLY A 40 -8.66 7.78 6.98
C GLY A 40 -7.33 7.52 6.26
N LEU A 41 -6.38 8.45 6.37
CA LEU A 41 -5.03 8.27 5.82
C LEU A 41 -4.24 7.21 6.60
N ALA A 42 -4.40 7.16 7.93
CA ALA A 42 -3.77 6.13 8.75
C ALA A 42 -4.20 4.71 8.34
N ALA A 43 -5.49 4.52 8.08
CA ALA A 43 -6.02 3.26 7.56
C ALA A 43 -5.49 2.94 6.16
N ALA A 44 -5.45 3.92 5.27
CA ALA A 44 -4.94 3.75 3.91
C ALA A 44 -3.46 3.31 3.91
N PHE A 45 -2.59 4.03 4.64
CA PHE A 45 -1.18 3.67 4.75
C PHE A 45 -0.96 2.35 5.50
N GLY A 46 -1.83 2.01 6.44
CA GLY A 46 -1.82 0.72 7.12
C GLY A 46 -2.14 -0.43 6.17
N LEU A 47 -3.15 -0.29 5.32
CA LEU A 47 -3.49 -1.28 4.29
C LEU A 47 -2.38 -1.46 3.27
N PHE A 48 -1.75 -0.35 2.84
CA PHE A 48 -0.57 -0.41 1.99
C PHE A 48 0.55 -1.20 2.67
N ALA A 49 0.88 -0.90 3.94
CA ALA A 49 1.89 -1.68 4.66
C ALA A 49 1.55 -3.18 4.78
N VAL A 50 0.27 -3.53 4.97
CA VAL A 50 -0.19 -4.93 4.96
C VAL A 50 0.01 -5.57 3.58
N ALA A 51 -0.29 -4.86 2.50
CA ALA A 51 -0.05 -5.34 1.13
C ALA A 51 1.43 -5.69 0.92
N GLU A 52 2.34 -4.84 1.37
CA GLU A 52 3.78 -5.07 1.24
C GLU A 52 4.26 -6.28 2.05
N LEU A 53 3.70 -6.54 3.23
CA LEU A 53 3.95 -7.79 3.97
C LEU A 53 3.45 -9.03 3.22
N LEU A 54 2.30 -8.92 2.56
CA LEU A 54 1.75 -9.99 1.73
C LEU A 54 2.62 -10.23 0.49
N TYR A 55 3.13 -9.19 -0.19
CA TYR A 55 4.10 -9.35 -1.28
C TYR A 55 5.41 -9.98 -0.80
N LEU A 56 5.93 -9.60 0.36
CA LEU A 56 7.11 -10.25 0.95
C LEU A 56 6.86 -11.74 1.17
N SER A 57 5.70 -12.10 1.74
CA SER A 57 5.34 -13.52 1.92
C SER A 57 5.21 -14.28 0.60
N TYR A 58 4.69 -13.62 -0.44
CA TYR A 58 4.59 -14.17 -1.79
C TYR A 58 5.98 -14.43 -2.39
N HIS A 59 6.89 -13.46 -2.34
CA HIS A 59 8.24 -13.59 -2.88
C HIS A 59 9.15 -14.56 -2.10
N LEU A 60 8.82 -14.83 -0.84
CA LEU A 60 9.47 -15.85 -0.02
C LEU A 60 8.87 -17.26 -0.21
N ASP A 61 7.88 -17.42 -1.09
CA ASP A 61 7.16 -18.68 -1.29
C ASP A 61 6.57 -19.25 0.01
N TRP A 62 6.06 -18.38 0.89
CA TRP A 62 5.54 -18.82 2.19
C TRP A 62 4.17 -19.48 2.04
N THR A 63 4.18 -20.81 1.91
CA THR A 63 3.03 -21.65 1.55
C THR A 63 1.82 -21.59 2.48
N VAL A 64 1.95 -21.01 3.67
CA VAL A 64 0.85 -20.90 4.65
C VAL A 64 -0.11 -19.75 4.33
N ILE A 65 0.27 -18.80 3.45
CA ILE A 65 -0.60 -17.71 3.00
C ILE A 65 -1.02 -17.97 1.56
N LEU A 66 -2.04 -18.80 1.39
CA LEU A 66 -2.65 -19.03 0.08
C LEU A 66 -3.16 -17.69 -0.47
N PHE A 67 -2.89 -17.43 -1.75
CA PHE A 67 -3.28 -16.20 -2.45
C PHE A 67 -2.64 -14.91 -1.90
N ALA A 68 -1.46 -14.99 -1.27
CA ALA A 68 -0.74 -13.82 -0.76
C ALA A 68 -0.64 -12.68 -1.78
N HIS A 69 -0.34 -13.00 -3.04
CA HIS A 69 -0.29 -12.01 -4.12
C HIS A 69 -1.64 -11.30 -4.34
N THR A 70 -2.72 -12.07 -4.52
CA THR A 70 -4.06 -11.49 -4.74
C THR A 70 -4.54 -10.68 -3.53
N LEU A 71 -4.23 -11.14 -2.32
CA LEU A 71 -4.54 -10.38 -1.11
C LEU A 71 -3.75 -9.06 -1.07
N ALA A 72 -2.48 -9.07 -1.48
CA ALA A 72 -1.67 -7.85 -1.58
C ALA A 72 -2.31 -6.85 -2.55
N GLU A 73 -2.68 -7.30 -3.76
CA GLU A 73 -3.35 -6.46 -4.76
C GLU A 73 -4.67 -5.86 -4.25
N VAL A 74 -5.48 -6.64 -3.51
CA VAL A 74 -6.72 -6.15 -2.91
C VAL A 74 -6.43 -5.10 -1.82
N CYS A 75 -5.44 -5.35 -0.97
CA CYS A 75 -5.04 -4.39 0.05
C CYS A 75 -4.56 -3.07 -0.57
N ASP A 76 -3.76 -3.11 -1.64
CA ASP A 76 -3.33 -1.92 -2.38
C ASP A 76 -4.50 -1.16 -2.99
N LEU A 77 -5.44 -1.87 -3.63
CA LEU A 77 -6.61 -1.25 -4.22
C LEU A 77 -7.45 -0.53 -3.15
N LEU A 78 -7.67 -1.17 -2.00
CA LEU A 78 -8.40 -0.57 -0.89
C LEU A 78 -7.65 0.62 -0.29
N ALA A 79 -6.32 0.52 -0.14
CA ALA A 79 -5.48 1.63 0.31
C ALA A 79 -5.62 2.83 -0.63
N PHE A 80 -5.52 2.60 -1.94
CA PHE A 80 -5.67 3.62 -2.97
C PHE A 80 -7.06 4.28 -2.87
N VAL A 81 -8.14 3.49 -2.87
CA VAL A 81 -9.51 4.01 -2.73
C VAL A 81 -9.66 4.87 -1.48
N LEU A 82 -9.10 4.44 -0.34
CA LEU A 82 -9.15 5.21 0.91
C LEU A 82 -8.37 6.53 0.82
N VAL A 83 -7.22 6.57 0.14
CA VAL A 83 -6.51 7.82 -0.13
C VAL A 83 -7.41 8.78 -0.92
N PHE A 84 -8.03 8.33 -2.02
CA PHE A 84 -8.93 9.17 -2.82
C PHE A 84 -10.15 9.63 -2.04
N ALA A 85 -10.80 8.72 -1.33
CA ALA A 85 -11.98 9.04 -0.53
C ALA A 85 -11.65 10.07 0.55
N THR A 86 -10.53 9.89 1.26
CA THR A 86 -10.09 10.81 2.31
C THR A 86 -9.69 12.17 1.74
N ALA A 87 -8.92 12.20 0.65
CA ALA A 87 -8.51 13.43 0.00
C ALA A 87 -9.71 14.21 -0.55
N SER A 88 -10.62 13.53 -1.25
CA SER A 88 -11.82 14.14 -1.83
C SER A 88 -12.74 14.69 -0.73
N SER A 89 -12.96 13.95 0.34
CA SER A 89 -13.79 14.40 1.47
C SER A 89 -13.26 15.70 2.08
N LYS A 90 -11.93 15.82 2.24
CA LYS A 90 -11.30 17.05 2.74
C LYS A 90 -11.42 18.22 1.76
N LEU A 91 -11.24 17.97 0.46
CA LEU A 91 -11.38 18.99 -0.58
C LEU A 91 -12.81 19.55 -0.61
N PHE A 92 -13.81 18.67 -0.57
CA PHE A 92 -15.21 19.08 -0.55
C PHE A 92 -15.59 19.81 0.75
N ALA A 93 -15.11 19.36 1.90
CA ALA A 93 -15.35 20.04 3.17
C ALA A 93 -14.78 21.49 3.16
N ARG A 94 -13.58 21.67 2.61
CA ARG A 94 -12.96 23.01 2.45
C ARG A 94 -13.73 23.90 1.47
N ALA A 95 -14.19 23.34 0.34
CA ALA A 95 -14.95 24.09 -0.66
C ALA A 95 -16.29 24.60 -0.11
N THR A 96 -16.97 23.80 0.72
CA THR A 96 -18.20 24.21 1.41
C THR A 96 -17.95 25.30 2.43
N ALA A 97 -16.86 25.22 3.21
CA ALA A 97 -16.52 26.23 4.22
C ALA A 97 -16.09 27.59 3.63
N ALA A 98 -15.72 27.64 2.35
CA ALA A 98 -15.33 28.86 1.65
C ALA A 98 -16.50 29.58 0.94
N ARG A 99 -17.71 29.01 0.98
CA ARG A 99 -18.95 29.61 0.45
C ARG A 99 -19.74 30.26 1.57
#